data_AF-A0A4P5VV02-F1
#
_entry.id   AF-A0A4P5VV02-F1
#
_cell.length_a   1.000
_cell.length_b   1.000
_cell.length_c   1.000
_cell.angle_alpha   90.00
_cell.angle_beta   90.00
_cell.angle_gamma   90.00
#
_symmetry.space_group_name_H-M   'P 1'
#
loop_
_entity.id
_entity.type
_entity.pdbx_description
1 polymer ?
#
loop_
_entity_poly.entity_id
_entity_poly.type
_entity_poly.pdbx_seq_one_letter_code
_entity_poly.pdbx_strand_id
1 'polypeptide(L)'
;MNAIPLRDLLPDHASHADDRGIPIDRVGIKGLRWPIVVWDRANKAQHVVAEIDATVSLPADVKGTHMSRFVEVISGVRGELSLHTLPDLLGQIQRRLGAPAVQLDVRFPYFMERLAPVSKVASLMEYGAAFHAKLVGDEFDFVLEVRVPVTTLCPCSKAVSERGAHNQRSWVDVWIRSQDFLWIEDIVEAVESCASSPLFALLKREDEKWVTERAYDNPRFVEDLIREVTRTLESRARWMKVSVENLESIHNHSAWAELEWSRGGGEAVLLGQGGNPPPLRPPEPASFGAWIAERRAAYRWSQAQLGERIGVSASLLSKVEAGERHLAQERFGALAEALGESEARVSLRAGVVPAAALARIQADPEGFLRWAGS
;
A
#
# COMPACT_ATOMS: atom_id res chain seq x y z
N MET A 1 21.24 32.93 -34.33
CA MET A 1 21.42 33.05 -32.88
C MET A 1 20.70 31.88 -32.24
N ASN A 2 21.43 30.91 -31.69
CA ASN A 2 20.79 29.82 -30.96
C ASN A 2 20.26 30.41 -29.64
N ALA A 3 18.94 30.37 -29.46
CA ALA A 3 18.32 30.81 -28.23
C ALA A 3 18.88 29.99 -27.07
N ILE A 4 19.35 30.67 -26.02
CA ILE A 4 19.77 30.03 -24.78
C ILE A 4 18.53 29.30 -24.21
N PRO A 5 18.62 28.00 -23.87
CA PRO A 5 17.51 27.28 -23.28
C PRO A 5 17.01 27.98 -22.01
N LEU A 6 15.69 28.09 -21.85
CA LEU A 6 15.09 28.74 -20.67
C LEU A 6 15.62 28.19 -19.34
N ARG A 7 15.96 26.88 -19.29
CA ARG A 7 16.55 26.22 -18.13
C ARG A 7 17.84 26.89 -17.65
N ASP A 8 18.69 27.31 -18.58
CA ASP A 8 20.01 27.86 -18.26
C ASP A 8 19.93 29.35 -17.84
N LEU A 9 18.74 29.95 -17.96
CA LEU A 9 18.42 31.32 -17.51
C LEU A 9 17.76 31.34 -16.12
N LEU A 10 17.35 30.19 -15.57
CA LEU A 10 16.68 30.07 -14.29
C LEU A 10 17.67 29.70 -13.18
N PRO A 11 17.53 30.23 -11.95
CA PRO A 11 18.43 29.93 -10.84
C PRO A 11 18.26 28.48 -10.35
N ASP A 12 19.38 27.78 -10.17
CA ASP A 12 19.44 26.43 -9.58
C ASP A 12 19.92 26.48 -8.12
N HIS A 13 19.00 26.82 -7.21
CA HIS A 13 19.31 26.90 -5.79
C HIS A 13 19.67 25.56 -5.13
N ALA A 14 19.28 24.44 -5.72
CA ALA A 14 19.59 23.12 -5.18
C ALA A 14 21.09 22.81 -5.30
N SER A 15 21.73 23.29 -6.37
CA SER A 15 23.16 23.12 -6.63
C SER A 15 24.06 24.11 -5.86
N HIS A 16 23.50 24.94 -4.97
CA HIS A 16 24.31 25.84 -4.15
C HIS A 16 25.03 25.06 -3.03
N ALA A 17 26.19 25.57 -2.63
CA ALA A 17 26.88 25.11 -1.43
C ALA A 17 26.07 25.41 -0.17
N ASP A 18 26.20 24.54 0.83
CA ASP A 18 25.65 24.72 2.17
C ASP A 18 26.79 24.88 3.19
N ASP A 19 26.65 25.84 4.10
CA ASP A 19 27.66 26.18 5.12
C ASP A 19 27.29 25.72 6.53
N ARG A 20 26.11 25.11 6.71
CA ARG A 20 25.62 24.70 8.02
C ARG A 20 26.31 23.44 8.55
N GLY A 21 26.99 22.68 7.68
CA GLY A 21 27.80 21.53 8.07
C GLY A 21 27.00 20.33 8.59
N ILE A 22 25.70 20.26 8.30
CA ILE A 22 24.81 19.20 8.76
C ILE A 22 24.37 18.36 7.54
N PRO A 23 24.79 17.08 7.45
CA PRO A 23 24.30 16.19 6.39
C PRO A 23 22.83 15.80 6.64
N ILE A 24 22.11 15.43 5.58
CA ILE A 24 20.76 14.89 5.67
C ILE A 24 20.77 13.40 5.34
N ASP A 25 20.33 12.56 6.27
CA ASP A 25 20.32 11.11 6.09
C ASP A 25 19.43 10.68 4.91
N ARG A 26 18.26 11.31 4.77
CA ARG A 26 17.27 11.01 3.72
C ARG A 26 16.56 12.27 3.24
N VAL A 27 16.68 12.54 1.94
CA VAL A 27 15.91 13.56 1.22
C VAL A 27 15.42 13.02 -0.12
N GLY A 28 14.21 13.36 -0.54
CA GLY A 28 13.66 12.91 -1.81
C GLY A 28 12.14 13.06 -1.89
N ILE A 29 11.49 12.14 -2.60
CA ILE A 29 10.04 12.12 -2.81
C ILE A 29 9.39 11.01 -1.98
N LYS A 30 8.13 11.22 -1.57
CA LYS A 30 7.31 10.24 -0.88
C LYS A 30 5.90 10.19 -1.45
N GLY A 31 5.26 9.02 -1.36
CA GLY A 31 3.86 8.84 -1.78
C GLY A 31 3.63 8.90 -3.29
N LEU A 32 4.65 8.61 -4.12
CA LEU A 32 4.49 8.58 -5.57
C LEU A 32 3.69 7.31 -5.96
N ARG A 33 2.47 7.49 -6.47
CA ARG A 33 1.68 6.37 -6.99
C ARG A 33 2.11 6.02 -8.41
N TRP A 34 2.50 4.76 -8.65
CA TRP A 34 3.05 4.34 -9.93
C TRP A 34 2.62 2.91 -10.31
N PRO A 35 2.25 2.63 -11.57
CA PRO A 35 1.94 1.28 -12.02
C PRO A 35 3.20 0.43 -12.12
N ILE A 36 3.15 -0.77 -11.58
CA ILE A 36 4.25 -1.74 -11.60
C ILE A 36 3.70 -3.13 -11.93
N VAL A 37 4.59 -4.01 -12.34
CA VAL A 37 4.35 -5.44 -12.58
C VAL A 37 5.20 -6.20 -11.59
N VAL A 38 4.55 -7.06 -10.81
CA VAL A 38 5.18 -7.94 -9.83
C VAL A 38 4.97 -9.39 -10.24
N TRP A 39 5.91 -10.26 -9.87
CA TRP A 39 5.81 -11.67 -10.22
C TRP A 39 4.77 -12.37 -9.36
N ASP A 40 4.04 -13.28 -10.01
CA ASP A 40 2.99 -14.10 -9.40
C ASP A 40 3.25 -15.57 -9.74
N ARG A 41 3.31 -16.43 -8.72
CA ARG A 41 3.65 -17.84 -8.89
C ARG A 41 2.60 -18.60 -9.71
N ALA A 42 1.33 -18.23 -9.59
CA ALA A 42 0.20 -18.86 -10.29
C ALA A 42 -0.07 -18.22 -11.66
N ASN A 43 -0.02 -16.89 -11.75
CA ASN A 43 -0.42 -16.13 -12.94
C ASN A 43 0.75 -15.51 -13.73
N LYS A 44 2.00 -15.84 -13.36
CA LYS A 44 3.27 -15.26 -13.86
C LYS A 44 3.51 -13.81 -13.44
N ALA A 45 2.49 -12.95 -13.51
CA ALA A 45 2.60 -11.55 -13.13
C ALA A 45 1.27 -10.92 -12.70
N GLN A 46 1.34 -9.89 -11.86
CA GLN A 46 0.24 -9.00 -11.49
C GLN A 46 0.58 -7.54 -11.82
N HIS A 47 -0.37 -6.84 -12.43
CA HIS A 47 -0.29 -5.40 -12.64
C HIS A 47 -0.93 -4.69 -11.45
N VAL A 48 -0.14 -3.94 -10.70
CA VAL A 48 -0.58 -3.28 -9.45
C VAL A 48 -0.19 -1.80 -9.45
N VAL A 49 -0.88 -1.01 -8.62
CA VAL A 49 -0.47 0.37 -8.35
C VAL A 49 0.30 0.37 -7.04
N ALA A 50 1.60 0.70 -7.12
CA ALA A 50 2.45 0.84 -5.96
C ALA A 50 2.50 2.29 -5.47
N GLU A 51 2.82 2.45 -4.19
CA GLU A 51 3.27 3.69 -3.58
C GLU A 51 4.79 3.64 -3.40
N ILE A 52 5.50 4.62 -3.94
CA ILE A 52 6.96 4.67 -4.00
C ILE A 52 7.47 5.86 -3.17
N ASP A 53 8.36 5.57 -2.23
CA ASP A 53 9.24 6.55 -1.60
C ASP A 53 10.65 6.37 -2.15
N ALA A 54 11.24 7.44 -2.67
CA ALA A 54 12.59 7.42 -3.22
C ALA A 54 13.43 8.52 -2.56
N THR A 55 14.50 8.13 -1.89
CA THR A 55 15.33 9.02 -1.08
C THR A 55 16.82 8.80 -1.32
N VAL A 56 17.61 9.85 -1.16
CA VAL A 56 19.06 9.81 -1.16
C VAL A 56 19.62 10.47 0.10
N SER A 57 20.85 10.13 0.47
CA SER A 57 21.62 10.91 1.46
C SER A 57 22.13 12.22 0.83
N LEU A 58 22.07 13.32 1.57
CA LEU A 58 22.59 14.62 1.15
C LEU A 58 23.84 14.99 1.96
N PRO A 59 24.99 15.22 1.31
CA PRO A 59 26.18 15.73 1.98
C PRO A 59 25.97 17.09 2.67
N ALA A 60 26.76 17.37 3.70
CA ALA A 60 26.67 18.58 4.51
C ALA A 60 26.97 19.89 3.77
N ASP A 61 27.65 19.79 2.63
CA ASP A 61 28.09 20.89 1.76
C ASP A 61 27.13 21.13 0.57
N VAL A 62 26.06 20.35 0.45
CA VAL A 62 25.07 20.46 -0.64
C VAL A 62 23.73 20.98 -0.09
N LYS A 63 23.23 22.08 -0.65
CA LYS A 63 22.01 22.74 -0.15
C LYS A 63 20.73 21.96 -0.43
N GLY A 64 20.63 21.27 -1.56
CA GLY A 64 19.42 20.57 -1.95
C GLY A 64 19.62 19.49 -3.01
N THR A 65 18.59 18.67 -3.15
CA THR A 65 18.52 17.64 -4.20
C THR A 65 17.55 18.05 -5.31
N HIS A 66 17.73 17.52 -6.52
CA HIS A 66 16.85 17.80 -7.66
C HIS A 66 15.67 16.81 -7.69
N MET A 67 14.54 17.21 -7.11
CA MET A 67 13.37 16.34 -6.91
C MET A 67 12.80 15.72 -8.20
N SER A 68 12.79 16.45 -9.32
CA SER A 68 12.26 15.93 -10.58
C SER A 68 13.06 14.73 -11.11
N ARG A 69 14.36 14.64 -10.77
CA ARG A 69 15.24 13.57 -11.23
C ARG A 69 14.81 12.20 -10.74
N PHE A 70 14.18 12.11 -9.56
CA PHE A 70 13.62 10.85 -9.07
C PHE A 70 12.53 10.34 -10.01
N VAL A 71 11.55 11.19 -10.32
CA VAL A 71 10.41 10.83 -11.19
C VAL A 71 10.89 10.53 -12.60
N GLU A 72 11.84 11.30 -13.14
CA GLU A 72 12.45 11.05 -14.45
C GLU A 72 13.04 9.63 -14.54
N VAL A 73 13.83 9.22 -13.54
CA VAL A 73 14.45 7.90 -13.54
C VAL A 73 13.41 6.79 -13.35
N ILE A 74 12.48 6.94 -12.39
CA ILE A 74 11.41 5.97 -12.14
C ILE A 74 10.54 5.77 -13.40
N SER A 75 10.22 6.86 -14.10
CA SER A 75 9.41 6.82 -15.32
C SER A 75 10.08 6.10 -16.50
N GLY A 76 11.42 5.97 -16.46
CA GLY A 76 12.18 5.21 -17.45
C GLY A 76 12.00 3.69 -17.31
N VAL A 77 11.60 3.21 -16.13
CA VAL A 77 11.37 1.79 -15.86
C VAL A 77 9.92 1.45 -16.18
N ARG A 78 9.68 1.00 -17.42
CA ARG A 78 8.35 0.68 -17.96
C ARG A 78 7.79 -0.64 -17.40
N GLY A 79 7.44 -0.64 -16.11
CA GLY A 79 6.57 -1.64 -15.52
C GLY A 79 7.25 -2.82 -14.84
N GLU A 80 8.52 -3.16 -15.07
CA GLU A 80 9.15 -4.28 -14.36
C GLU A 80 9.99 -3.81 -13.17
N LEU A 81 9.38 -3.71 -11.99
CA LEU A 81 10.12 -3.59 -10.72
C LEU A 81 10.25 -4.98 -10.09
N SER A 82 11.46 -5.54 -10.16
CA SER A 82 11.80 -6.83 -9.58
C SER A 82 13.16 -6.76 -8.87
N LEU A 83 13.51 -7.79 -8.10
CA LEU A 83 14.84 -7.91 -7.49
C LEU A 83 15.98 -7.73 -8.50
N HIS A 84 15.76 -8.09 -9.78
CA HIS A 84 16.77 -7.99 -10.83
C HIS A 84 16.91 -6.59 -11.41
N THR A 85 15.82 -5.80 -11.44
CA THR A 85 15.83 -4.45 -12.03
C THR A 85 16.08 -3.35 -11.00
N LEU A 86 15.86 -3.63 -9.72
CA LEU A 86 16.09 -2.68 -8.62
C LEU A 86 17.54 -2.18 -8.52
N PRO A 87 18.59 -3.02 -8.57
CA PRO A 87 19.98 -2.54 -8.51
C PRO A 87 20.31 -1.51 -9.59
N ASP A 88 19.89 -1.77 -10.84
CA ASP A 88 20.13 -0.87 -11.96
C ASP A 88 19.36 0.44 -11.81
N LEU A 89 18.10 0.39 -11.36
CA LEU A 89 17.30 1.57 -11.05
C LEU A 89 17.96 2.42 -9.96
N LEU A 90 18.34 1.83 -8.84
CA LEU A 90 19.00 2.55 -7.74
C LEU A 90 20.33 3.15 -8.21
N GLY A 91 21.12 2.42 -9.01
CA GLY A 91 22.36 2.93 -9.59
C GLY A 91 22.13 4.11 -10.55
N GLN A 92 21.04 4.11 -11.32
CA GLN A 92 20.66 5.26 -12.15
C GLN A 92 20.29 6.48 -11.31
N ILE A 93 19.51 6.30 -10.23
CA ILE A 93 19.18 7.36 -9.28
C ILE A 93 20.47 7.90 -8.64
N GLN A 94 21.33 7.01 -8.14
CA GLN A 94 22.60 7.34 -7.50
C GLN A 94 23.49 8.20 -8.39
N ARG A 95 23.72 7.76 -9.64
CA ARG A 95 24.54 8.51 -10.62
C ARG A 95 23.91 9.83 -11.01
N ARG A 96 22.58 9.89 -11.18
CA ARG A 96 21.88 11.09 -11.64
C ARG A 96 21.73 12.17 -10.57
N LEU A 97 21.77 11.78 -9.30
CA LEU A 97 21.71 12.70 -8.16
C LEU A 97 23.07 12.88 -7.46
N GLY A 98 24.10 12.11 -7.81
CA GLY A 98 25.45 12.24 -7.25
C GLY A 98 25.53 11.92 -5.75
N ALA A 99 24.66 11.03 -5.25
CA ALA A 99 24.55 10.73 -3.83
C ALA A 99 25.26 9.42 -3.46
N PRO A 100 25.85 9.31 -2.26
CA PRO A 100 26.55 8.08 -1.84
C PRO A 100 25.60 6.94 -1.45
N ALA A 101 24.40 7.26 -0.95
CA ALA A 101 23.37 6.30 -0.62
C ALA A 101 22.02 6.64 -1.26
N VAL A 102 21.34 5.61 -1.77
CA VAL A 102 19.99 5.67 -2.32
C VAL A 102 19.12 4.61 -1.63
N GLN A 103 17.88 4.96 -1.33
CA GLN A 103 16.87 4.04 -0.82
C GLN A 103 15.58 4.21 -1.59
N LEU A 104 14.97 3.07 -1.93
CA LEU A 104 13.68 2.97 -2.59
C LEU A 104 12.78 2.04 -1.76
N ASP A 105 11.64 2.56 -1.30
CA ASP A 105 10.60 1.78 -0.65
C ASP A 105 9.39 1.71 -1.60
N VAL A 106 9.01 0.51 -2.05
CA VAL A 106 7.91 0.28 -3.01
C VAL A 106 6.86 -0.58 -2.35
N ARG A 107 5.70 -0.03 -2.01
CA ARG A 107 4.60 -0.72 -1.32
C ARG A 107 3.44 -0.97 -2.27
N PHE A 108 2.87 -2.16 -2.28
CA PHE A 108 1.79 -2.51 -3.20
C PHE A 108 0.87 -3.60 -2.61
N PRO A 109 -0.41 -3.62 -3.02
CA PRO A 109 -1.28 -4.76 -2.72
C PRO A 109 -0.87 -5.97 -3.58
N TYR A 110 -0.99 -7.16 -3.02
CA TYR A 110 -0.71 -8.43 -3.68
C TYR A 110 -1.92 -9.34 -3.53
N PHE A 111 -2.46 -9.87 -4.64
CA PHE A 111 -3.66 -10.70 -4.60
C PHE A 111 -3.32 -12.18 -4.78
N MET A 112 -3.92 -13.06 -4.01
CA MET A 112 -3.83 -14.51 -4.24
C MET A 112 -5.23 -15.10 -4.32
N GLU A 113 -5.42 -16.05 -5.24
CA GLU A 113 -6.63 -16.87 -5.25
C GLU A 113 -6.58 -17.86 -4.08
N ARG A 114 -7.67 -17.89 -3.31
CA ARG A 114 -7.86 -18.74 -2.14
C ARG A 114 -9.09 -19.60 -2.34
N LEU A 115 -8.91 -20.92 -2.20
CA LEU A 115 -10.00 -21.88 -2.15
C LEU A 115 -10.49 -22.01 -0.71
N ALA A 116 -11.79 -21.82 -0.49
CA ALA A 116 -12.39 -22.05 0.82
C ALA A 116 -12.14 -23.50 1.30
N PRO A 117 -12.00 -23.73 2.61
CA PRO A 117 -11.46 -24.99 3.14
C PRO A 117 -12.35 -26.20 2.86
N VAL A 118 -13.68 -26.04 2.80
CA VAL A 118 -14.64 -27.14 2.63
C VAL A 118 -15.30 -27.08 1.26
N SER A 119 -16.01 -25.99 0.94
CA SER A 119 -16.76 -25.82 -0.32
C SER A 119 -15.86 -25.65 -1.54
N LYS A 120 -14.58 -25.32 -1.32
CA LYS A 120 -13.58 -25.01 -2.36
C LYS A 120 -13.97 -23.84 -3.27
N VAL A 121 -14.92 -22.99 -2.84
CA VAL A 121 -15.23 -21.77 -3.61
C VAL A 121 -13.99 -20.88 -3.67
N ALA A 122 -13.63 -20.45 -4.88
CA ALA A 122 -12.49 -19.59 -5.12
C ALA A 122 -12.83 -18.12 -4.83
N SER A 123 -11.89 -17.39 -4.22
CA SER A 123 -11.98 -15.94 -4.03
C SER A 123 -10.59 -15.32 -3.98
N LEU A 124 -10.46 -14.08 -4.43
CA LEU A 124 -9.22 -13.32 -4.27
C LEU A 124 -9.11 -12.78 -2.85
N MET A 125 -7.90 -12.86 -2.30
CA MET A 125 -7.54 -12.31 -0.99
C MET A 125 -6.36 -11.34 -1.18
N GLU A 126 -6.43 -10.19 -0.52
CA GLU A 126 -5.43 -9.14 -0.59
C GLU A 126 -4.43 -9.24 0.58
N TYR A 127 -3.15 -9.21 0.24
CA TYR A 127 -2.02 -9.12 1.14
C TYR A 127 -1.27 -7.81 0.88
N GLY A 128 -0.56 -7.29 1.87
CA GLY A 128 0.37 -6.18 1.67
C GLY A 128 1.75 -6.71 1.33
N ALA A 129 2.44 -6.09 0.40
CA ALA A 129 3.83 -6.39 0.12
C ALA A 129 4.64 -5.10 -0.08
N ALA A 130 5.93 -5.14 0.28
CA ALA A 130 6.84 -4.06 -0.03
C ALA A 130 8.25 -4.54 -0.38
N PHE A 131 8.90 -3.79 -1.26
CA PHE A 131 10.31 -3.91 -1.56
C PHE A 131 11.05 -2.75 -0.92
N HIS A 132 11.98 -3.05 -0.02
CA HIS A 132 12.93 -2.08 0.53
C HIS A 132 14.28 -2.35 -0.08
N ALA A 133 14.71 -1.47 -0.97
CA ALA A 133 16.01 -1.56 -1.62
C ALA A 133 16.90 -0.40 -1.17
N LYS A 134 18.16 -0.69 -0.86
CA LYS A 134 19.16 0.30 -0.52
C LYS A 134 20.44 0.02 -1.31
N LEU A 135 21.05 1.08 -1.83
CA LEU A 135 22.35 1.04 -2.50
C LEU A 135 23.27 2.05 -1.83
N VAL A 136 24.40 1.59 -1.29
CA VAL A 136 25.43 2.43 -0.67
C VAL A 136 26.75 2.15 -1.36
N GLY A 137 27.30 3.12 -2.08
CA GLY A 137 28.39 2.82 -3.02
C GLY A 137 27.93 1.76 -4.02
N ASP A 138 28.59 0.60 -4.02
CA ASP A 138 28.24 -0.57 -4.83
C ASP A 138 27.53 -1.68 -4.04
N GLU A 139 27.29 -1.49 -2.73
CA GLU A 139 26.65 -2.48 -1.88
C GLU A 139 25.12 -2.37 -1.97
N PHE A 140 24.49 -3.40 -2.53
CA PHE A 140 23.04 -3.52 -2.64
C PHE A 140 22.46 -4.38 -1.51
N ASP A 141 21.48 -3.83 -0.80
CA ASP A 141 20.68 -4.53 0.20
C ASP A 141 19.20 -4.53 -0.22
N PHE A 142 18.54 -5.64 0.02
CA PHE A 142 17.13 -5.84 -0.31
C PHE A 142 16.41 -6.58 0.81
N VAL A 143 15.28 -6.03 1.23
CA VAL A 143 14.35 -6.62 2.19
C VAL A 143 12.97 -6.71 1.56
N LEU A 144 12.39 -7.91 1.58
CA LEU A 144 11.00 -8.14 1.23
C LEU A 144 10.15 -7.99 2.50
N GLU A 145 9.15 -7.14 2.47
CA GLU A 145 8.10 -7.05 3.49
C GLU A 145 6.83 -7.74 2.97
N VAL A 146 6.20 -8.58 3.78
CA VAL A 146 4.87 -9.14 3.51
C VAL A 146 3.99 -8.98 4.74
N ARG A 147 2.82 -8.39 4.55
CA ARG A 147 1.78 -8.20 5.54
C ARG A 147 0.63 -9.16 5.29
N VAL A 148 0.37 -10.02 6.26
CA VAL A 148 -0.62 -11.10 6.17
C VAL A 148 -1.71 -10.90 7.23
N PRO A 149 -2.97 -10.68 6.84
CA PRO A 149 -4.07 -10.67 7.79
C PRO A 149 -4.51 -12.10 8.13
N VAL A 150 -4.64 -12.38 9.42
CA VAL A 150 -5.04 -13.70 9.94
C VAL A 150 -6.09 -13.56 11.05
N THR A 151 -6.69 -14.68 11.45
CA THR A 151 -7.46 -14.77 12.70
C THR A 151 -6.60 -15.38 13.80
N THR A 152 -6.55 -14.72 14.96
CA THR A 152 -6.00 -15.29 16.20
C THR A 152 -7.10 -15.45 17.23
N LEU A 153 -7.07 -16.56 17.97
CA LEU A 153 -7.99 -16.83 19.07
C LEU A 153 -7.20 -17.00 20.37
N CYS A 154 -7.64 -16.34 21.44
CA CYS A 154 -6.90 -16.25 22.68
C CYS A 154 -6.96 -17.56 23.51
N PRO A 155 -5.81 -18.21 23.79
CA PRO A 155 -5.76 -19.40 24.63
C PRO A 155 -6.31 -19.16 26.05
N CYS A 156 -6.01 -18.01 26.65
CA CYS A 156 -6.50 -17.63 27.98
C CYS A 156 -8.04 -17.59 28.02
N SER A 157 -8.66 -16.91 27.06
CA SER A 157 -10.11 -16.78 27.01
C SER A 157 -10.82 -18.12 26.87
N LYS A 158 -10.28 -19.01 26.03
CA LYS A 158 -10.76 -20.38 25.88
C LYS A 158 -10.64 -21.17 27.19
N ALA A 159 -9.55 -21.02 27.92
CA ALA A 159 -9.30 -21.78 29.14
C ALA A 159 -10.20 -21.38 30.32
N VAL A 160 -10.57 -20.10 30.43
CA VAL A 160 -11.33 -19.59 31.58
C VAL A 160 -12.84 -19.55 31.37
N SER A 161 -13.30 -19.57 30.11
CA SER A 161 -14.73 -19.43 29.79
C SER A 161 -15.39 -20.79 29.65
N GLU A 162 -16.58 -20.97 30.23
CA GLU A 162 -17.37 -22.21 30.05
C GLU A 162 -17.75 -22.47 28.58
N ARG A 163 -17.84 -21.40 27.77
CA ARG A 163 -18.18 -21.45 26.34
C ARG A 163 -17.57 -20.27 25.60
N GLY A 164 -17.19 -20.53 24.35
CA GLY A 164 -16.60 -19.52 23.46
C GLY A 164 -15.18 -19.11 23.88
N ALA A 165 -14.59 -18.26 23.06
CA ALA A 165 -13.32 -17.62 23.30
C ALA A 165 -13.24 -16.38 22.40
N HIS A 166 -12.70 -15.28 22.90
CA HIS A 166 -12.53 -14.10 22.05
C HIS A 166 -11.46 -14.35 20.98
N ASN A 167 -11.69 -13.77 19.82
CA ASN A 167 -10.82 -13.81 18.67
C ASN A 167 -10.93 -12.49 17.92
N GLN A 168 -9.94 -12.22 17.07
CA GLN A 168 -9.84 -10.98 16.35
C GLN A 168 -9.09 -11.16 15.03
N ARG A 169 -9.13 -10.10 14.22
CA ARG A 169 -8.19 -9.94 13.11
C ARG A 169 -6.84 -9.50 13.67
N SER A 170 -5.80 -10.10 13.12
CA SER A 170 -4.42 -9.76 13.44
C SER A 170 -3.61 -9.54 12.19
N TRP A 171 -2.63 -8.66 12.29
CA TRP A 171 -1.66 -8.40 11.24
C TRP A 171 -0.34 -9.05 11.60
N VAL A 172 0.22 -9.80 10.66
CA VAL A 172 1.57 -10.33 10.78
C VAL A 172 2.40 -9.72 9.67
N ASP A 173 3.38 -8.91 10.06
CA ASP A 173 4.34 -8.30 9.16
C ASP A 173 5.66 -9.08 9.23
N VAL A 174 6.17 -9.49 8.06
CA VAL A 174 7.44 -10.20 7.94
C VAL A 174 8.35 -9.42 7.01
N TRP A 175 9.45 -8.91 7.54
CA TRP A 175 10.58 -8.39 6.77
C TRP A 175 11.64 -9.47 6.67
N ILE A 176 12.11 -9.79 5.47
CA ILE A 176 13.07 -10.87 5.28
C ILE A 176 14.17 -10.50 4.27
N ARG A 177 15.43 -10.78 4.68
CA ARG A 177 16.57 -10.91 3.78
C ARG A 177 16.75 -12.39 3.50
N SER A 178 16.32 -12.85 2.34
CA SER A 178 16.38 -14.27 2.00
C SER A 178 17.80 -14.73 1.67
N GLN A 179 18.03 -16.04 1.79
CA GLN A 179 19.25 -16.72 1.31
C GLN A 179 19.20 -16.94 -0.20
N ASP A 180 18.03 -17.38 -0.67
CA ASP A 180 17.72 -17.66 -2.07
C ASP A 180 16.48 -16.88 -2.50
N PHE A 181 16.05 -17.05 -3.76
CA PHE A 181 14.78 -16.52 -4.21
C PHE A 181 13.61 -17.06 -3.34
N LEU A 182 12.70 -16.16 -2.95
CA LEU A 182 11.57 -16.45 -2.08
C LEU A 182 10.31 -15.77 -2.66
N TRP A 183 9.24 -16.54 -2.84
CA TRP A 183 7.97 -15.99 -3.30
C TRP A 183 7.25 -15.24 -2.17
N ILE A 184 6.44 -14.23 -2.52
CA ILE A 184 5.55 -13.58 -1.55
C ILE A 184 4.58 -14.62 -0.98
N GLU A 185 4.10 -15.53 -1.83
CA GLU A 185 3.22 -16.63 -1.49
C GLU A 185 3.82 -17.59 -0.46
N ASP A 186 5.13 -17.85 -0.52
CA ASP A 186 5.80 -18.73 0.46
C ASP A 186 5.71 -18.14 1.88
N ILE A 187 5.81 -16.82 2.00
CA ILE A 187 5.70 -16.10 3.28
C ILE A 187 4.25 -16.09 3.76
N VAL A 188 3.30 -15.81 2.85
CA VAL A 188 1.87 -15.86 3.14
C VAL A 188 1.47 -17.24 3.68
N GLU A 189 1.84 -18.30 2.97
CA GLU A 189 1.53 -19.68 3.34
C GLU A 189 2.17 -20.08 4.67
N ALA A 190 3.42 -19.66 4.91
CA ALA A 190 4.09 -19.89 6.19
C ALA A 190 3.34 -19.22 7.35
N VAL A 191 2.98 -17.95 7.21
CA VAL A 191 2.26 -17.20 8.26
C VAL A 191 0.89 -17.80 8.55
N GLU A 192 0.10 -18.05 7.50
CA GLU A 192 -1.24 -18.62 7.66
C GLU A 192 -1.24 -20.03 8.25
N SER A 193 -0.18 -20.80 8.01
CA SER A 193 -0.02 -22.14 8.61
C SER A 193 0.20 -22.08 10.12
N CYS A 194 0.75 -20.97 10.64
CA CYS A 194 1.02 -20.74 12.07
C CYS A 194 -0.16 -20.09 12.81
N ALA A 195 -1.04 -19.37 12.09
CA ALA A 195 -2.17 -18.68 12.71
C ALA A 195 -3.26 -19.63 13.21
N SER A 196 -4.13 -19.15 14.12
CA SER A 196 -5.30 -19.93 14.57
C SER A 196 -6.19 -20.32 13.40
N SER A 197 -6.46 -19.38 12.48
CA SER A 197 -7.03 -19.70 11.17
C SER A 197 -6.60 -18.67 10.12
N PRO A 198 -6.41 -19.09 8.84
CA PRO A 198 -6.34 -18.14 7.73
C PRO A 198 -7.66 -17.42 7.52
N LEU A 199 -7.59 -16.31 6.77
CA LEU A 199 -8.76 -15.56 6.29
C LEU A 199 -9.11 -15.94 4.85
N PHE A 200 -10.39 -15.78 4.53
CA PHE A 200 -10.93 -15.97 3.18
C PHE A 200 -11.93 -14.84 2.90
N ALA A 201 -11.96 -14.35 1.67
CA ALA A 201 -12.91 -13.29 1.27
C ALA A 201 -14.32 -13.83 1.06
N LEU A 202 -14.46 -15.11 0.68
CA LEU A 202 -15.73 -15.78 0.47
C LEU A 202 -15.78 -17.12 1.21
N LEU A 203 -16.77 -17.27 2.09
CA LEU A 203 -17.06 -18.51 2.83
C LEU A 203 -18.52 -18.92 2.63
N LYS A 204 -18.76 -20.22 2.51
CA LYS A 204 -20.09 -20.83 2.69
C LYS A 204 -20.26 -21.28 4.15
N ARG A 205 -21.46 -21.74 4.51
CA ARG A 205 -21.80 -22.07 5.92
C ARG A 205 -20.92 -23.18 6.48
N GLU A 206 -20.63 -24.19 5.68
CA GLU A 206 -19.74 -25.29 6.00
C GLU A 206 -18.28 -24.84 6.18
N ASP A 207 -17.86 -23.81 5.44
CA ASP A 207 -16.54 -23.22 5.60
C ASP A 207 -16.45 -22.38 6.86
N GLU A 208 -17.48 -21.59 7.16
CA GLU A 208 -17.57 -20.76 8.37
C GLU A 208 -17.50 -21.62 9.64
N LYS A 209 -18.20 -22.77 9.65
CA LYS A 209 -18.07 -23.79 10.68
C LYS A 209 -16.61 -24.24 10.83
N TRP A 210 -15.97 -24.61 9.72
CA TRP A 210 -14.60 -25.11 9.74
C TRP A 210 -13.59 -24.09 10.25
N VAL A 211 -13.63 -22.83 9.79
CA VAL A 211 -12.66 -21.80 10.22
C VAL A 211 -12.84 -21.45 11.69
N THR A 212 -14.08 -21.46 12.18
CA THR A 212 -14.39 -21.19 13.59
C THR A 212 -13.88 -22.30 14.50
N GLU A 213 -14.15 -23.57 14.15
CA GLU A 213 -13.66 -24.72 14.90
C GLU A 213 -12.13 -24.82 14.84
N ARG A 214 -11.52 -24.60 13.67
CA ARG A 214 -10.06 -24.57 13.53
C ARG A 214 -9.43 -23.52 14.44
N ALA A 215 -9.94 -22.29 14.42
CA ALA A 215 -9.41 -21.22 15.26
C ALA A 215 -9.59 -21.56 16.75
N TYR A 216 -10.73 -22.13 17.13
CA TYR A 216 -11.00 -22.56 18.49
C TYR A 216 -10.03 -23.66 18.93
N ASP A 217 -9.72 -24.63 18.06
CA ASP A 217 -8.84 -25.76 18.36
C ASP A 217 -7.35 -25.41 18.33
N ASN A 218 -6.99 -24.31 17.66
CA ASN A 218 -5.60 -23.84 17.50
C ASN A 218 -5.41 -22.43 18.06
N PRO A 219 -5.69 -22.17 19.35
CA PRO A 219 -5.52 -20.84 19.91
C PRO A 219 -4.04 -20.45 19.95
N ARG A 220 -3.73 -19.16 19.79
CA ARG A 220 -2.37 -18.60 19.75
C ARG A 220 -2.33 -17.23 20.41
N PHE A 221 -1.34 -16.99 21.27
CA PHE A 221 -0.94 -15.62 21.62
C PHE A 221 -0.11 -14.96 20.52
N VAL A 222 0.12 -13.65 20.63
CA VAL A 222 1.05 -12.94 19.75
C VAL A 222 2.47 -13.51 19.85
N GLU A 223 2.89 -13.93 21.05
CA GLU A 223 4.19 -14.52 21.31
C GLU A 223 4.33 -15.95 20.77
N ASP A 224 3.24 -16.69 20.62
CA ASP A 224 3.27 -18.01 19.99
C ASP A 224 3.42 -17.85 18.48
N LEU A 225 2.59 -17.00 17.89
CA LEU A 225 2.55 -16.78 16.45
C LEU A 225 3.90 -16.27 15.93
N ILE A 226 4.51 -15.30 16.62
CA ILE A 226 5.80 -14.74 16.21
C ILE A 226 6.93 -15.79 16.24
N ARG A 227 6.92 -16.69 17.25
CA ARG A 227 7.90 -17.77 17.37
C ARG A 227 7.70 -18.83 16.28
N GLU A 228 6.46 -19.21 16.00
CA GLU A 228 6.14 -20.21 14.97
C GLU A 228 6.47 -19.71 13.56
N VAL A 229 6.14 -18.45 13.25
CA VAL A 229 6.50 -17.82 11.96
C VAL A 229 8.02 -17.77 11.78
N THR A 230 8.74 -17.32 12.81
CA THR A 230 10.20 -17.24 12.77
C THR A 230 10.83 -18.61 12.52
N ARG A 231 10.41 -19.63 13.28
CA ARG A 231 10.90 -21.01 13.10
C ARG A 231 10.59 -21.58 11.72
N THR A 232 9.44 -21.23 11.15
CA THR A 232 9.04 -21.71 9.81
C THR A 232 9.92 -21.11 8.72
N LEU A 233 10.33 -19.85 8.86
CA LEU A 233 11.08 -19.11 7.84
C LEU A 233 12.60 -19.10 8.07
N GLU A 234 13.11 -19.52 9.24
CA GLU A 234 14.53 -19.34 9.61
C GLU A 234 15.50 -20.01 8.62
N SER A 235 15.11 -21.15 8.06
CA SER A 235 15.93 -21.87 7.08
C SER A 235 16.09 -21.10 5.76
N ARG A 236 15.17 -20.20 5.43
CA ARG A 236 15.14 -19.40 4.19
C ARG A 236 15.74 -18.00 4.37
N ALA A 237 15.93 -17.55 5.61
CA ALA A 237 16.38 -16.20 5.93
C ALA A 237 17.87 -16.15 6.29
N ARG A 238 18.52 -15.04 5.97
CA ARG A 238 19.77 -14.59 6.60
C ARG A 238 19.47 -13.67 7.77
N TRP A 239 18.41 -12.89 7.63
CA TRP A 239 17.85 -12.00 8.64
C TRP A 239 16.35 -11.90 8.43
N MET A 240 15.58 -11.78 9.49
CA MET A 240 14.17 -11.41 9.43
C MET A 240 13.77 -10.57 10.63
N LYS A 241 12.75 -9.74 10.44
CA LYS A 241 11.97 -9.13 11.52
C LYS A 241 10.53 -9.60 11.35
N VAL A 242 9.90 -10.02 12.43
CA VAL A 242 8.49 -10.41 12.45
C VAL A 242 7.79 -9.51 13.44
N SER A 243 6.63 -8.98 13.08
CA SER A 243 5.77 -8.21 13.98
C SER A 243 4.36 -8.78 13.93
N VAL A 244 3.74 -8.95 15.08
CA VAL A 244 2.37 -9.44 15.22
C VAL A 244 1.56 -8.42 16.00
N GLU A 245 0.46 -7.96 15.43
CA GLU A 245 -0.48 -7.03 16.06
C GLU A 245 -1.88 -7.65 16.08
N ASN A 246 -2.40 -7.91 17.28
CA ASN A 246 -3.79 -8.30 17.48
C ASN A 246 -4.64 -7.06 17.73
N LEU A 247 -5.67 -6.84 16.90
CA LEU A 247 -6.67 -5.81 17.12
C LEU A 247 -7.70 -6.33 18.13
N GLU A 248 -7.34 -6.30 19.42
CA GLU A 248 -8.08 -6.95 20.50
C GLU A 248 -9.59 -6.65 20.44
N SER A 249 -10.42 -7.69 20.37
CA SER A 249 -11.88 -7.54 20.24
C SER A 249 -12.55 -7.02 21.51
N ILE A 250 -11.88 -7.15 22.67
CA ILE A 250 -12.39 -6.82 24.00
C ILE A 250 -11.69 -5.62 24.65
N HIS A 251 -10.71 -5.03 23.97
CA HIS A 251 -9.93 -3.89 24.44
C HIS A 251 -9.81 -2.83 23.34
N ASN A 252 -9.66 -1.57 23.71
CA ASN A 252 -9.50 -0.48 22.74
C ASN A 252 -8.02 -0.14 22.49
N HIS A 253 -7.18 -1.16 22.43
CA HIS A 253 -5.76 -1.10 22.12
C HIS A 253 -5.30 -2.45 21.57
N SER A 254 -4.18 -2.48 20.86
CA SER A 254 -3.64 -3.73 20.30
C SER A 254 -2.74 -4.45 21.29
N ALA A 255 -2.75 -5.79 21.28
CA ALA A 255 -1.66 -6.58 21.82
C ALA A 255 -0.60 -6.77 20.72
N TRP A 256 0.68 -6.61 21.06
CA TRP A 256 1.74 -6.50 20.04
C TRP A 256 3.03 -7.19 20.48
N ALA A 257 3.68 -7.87 19.54
CA ALA A 257 5.00 -8.45 19.71
C ALA A 257 5.86 -8.21 18.46
N GLU A 258 7.17 -8.07 18.67
CA GLU A 258 8.17 -7.99 17.60
C GLU A 258 9.40 -8.82 17.97
N LEU A 259 9.99 -9.44 16.95
CA LEU A 259 11.16 -10.28 17.08
C LEU A 259 12.03 -10.06 15.85
N GLU A 260 13.30 -9.80 16.10
CA GLU A 260 14.34 -9.73 15.09
C GLU A 260 15.27 -10.93 15.24
N TRP A 261 15.55 -11.59 14.12
CA TRP A 261 16.35 -12.82 14.07
C TRP A 261 17.40 -12.71 12.97
N SER A 262 18.63 -13.13 13.26
CA SER A 262 19.72 -13.22 12.29
C SER A 262 20.41 -14.57 12.37
N ARG A 263 20.79 -15.12 11.21
CA ARG A 263 21.51 -16.38 11.14
C ARG A 263 22.93 -16.19 11.70
N GLY A 264 23.22 -16.84 12.83
CA GLY A 264 24.53 -16.77 13.48
C GLY A 264 24.69 -15.68 14.54
N GLY A 265 23.61 -15.00 14.94
CA GLY A 265 23.62 -14.09 16.11
C GLY A 265 24.41 -12.79 15.94
N GLY A 266 24.80 -12.42 14.72
CA GLY A 266 25.44 -11.14 14.42
C GLY A 266 24.44 -9.98 14.52
N GLU A 267 24.92 -8.82 14.98
CA GLU A 267 24.13 -7.58 15.07
C GLU A 267 23.46 -7.29 13.73
N ALA A 268 22.14 -7.15 13.77
CA ALA A 268 21.34 -6.75 12.64
C ALA A 268 21.76 -5.34 12.21
N VAL A 269 22.28 -5.21 10.99
CA VAL A 269 22.47 -3.89 10.39
C VAL A 269 21.08 -3.33 10.09
N LEU A 270 20.69 -2.43 11.00
CA LEU A 270 19.42 -1.71 11.02
C LEU A 270 19.05 -1.18 9.63
N LEU A 271 17.82 -1.48 9.21
CA LEU A 271 17.05 -0.54 8.42
C LEU A 271 17.13 0.79 9.17
N GLY A 272 17.84 1.77 8.60
CA GLY A 272 18.03 3.08 9.23
C GLY A 272 16.70 3.59 9.76
N GLN A 273 16.65 3.93 11.04
CA GLN A 273 15.42 4.17 11.80
C GLN A 273 14.43 5.05 11.03
N GLY A 274 13.46 4.40 10.40
CA GLY A 274 12.19 4.98 10.02
C GLY A 274 11.18 4.17 10.81
N GLY A 275 10.44 4.83 11.69
CA GLY A 275 9.38 4.17 12.47
C GLY A 275 8.50 3.31 11.58
N ASN A 276 7.98 2.21 12.14
CA ASN A 276 7.03 1.34 11.45
C ASN A 276 6.08 2.23 10.64
N PRO A 277 6.02 2.07 9.30
CA PRO A 277 5.05 2.82 8.53
C PRO A 277 3.69 2.58 9.18
N PRO A 278 2.88 3.64 9.40
CA PRO A 278 1.54 3.46 9.94
C PRO A 278 0.84 2.40 9.09
N PRO A 279 -0.02 1.56 9.68
CA PRO A 279 -0.64 0.47 8.94
C PRO A 279 -1.25 1.03 7.66
N LEU A 280 -0.87 0.46 6.52
CA LEU A 280 -1.44 0.77 5.22
C LEU A 280 -2.94 0.51 5.31
N ARG A 281 -3.70 1.57 5.64
CA ARG A 281 -5.08 1.66 5.21
C ARG A 281 -4.98 2.01 3.73
N PRO A 282 -5.63 1.27 2.82
CA PRO A 282 -5.82 1.79 1.49
C PRO A 282 -6.34 3.23 1.65
N PRO A 283 -5.78 4.25 0.96
CA PRO A 283 -6.37 5.57 1.01
C PRO A 283 -7.82 5.38 0.60
N GLU A 284 -8.75 5.69 1.51
CA GLU A 284 -10.16 5.65 1.16
C GLU A 284 -10.28 6.48 -0.12
N PRO A 285 -10.92 5.95 -1.19
CA PRO A 285 -11.12 6.74 -2.38
C PRO A 285 -11.75 8.04 -1.94
N ALA A 286 -11.08 9.17 -2.24
CA ALA A 286 -11.50 10.48 -1.76
C ALA A 286 -13.01 10.59 -1.95
N SER A 287 -13.74 10.78 -0.84
CA SER A 287 -15.19 10.76 -0.85
C SER A 287 -15.71 11.73 -1.90
N PHE A 288 -16.91 11.50 -2.42
CA PHE A 288 -17.50 12.40 -3.42
C PHE A 288 -17.46 13.88 -2.96
N GLY A 289 -17.67 14.11 -1.65
CA GLY A 289 -17.51 15.42 -1.01
C GLY A 289 -16.08 15.96 -1.06
N ALA A 290 -15.09 15.15 -0.69
CA ALA A 290 -13.67 15.55 -0.75
C ALA A 290 -13.22 15.86 -2.18
N TRP A 291 -13.70 15.09 -3.17
CA TRP A 291 -13.44 15.35 -4.58
C TRP A 291 -14.05 16.68 -5.05
N ILE A 292 -15.28 17.02 -4.64
CA ILE A 292 -15.89 18.32 -4.93
C ILE A 292 -15.05 19.46 -4.31
N ALA A 293 -14.62 19.30 -3.05
CA ALA A 293 -13.80 20.29 -2.36
C ALA A 293 -12.46 20.54 -3.07
N GLU A 294 -11.79 19.47 -3.52
CA GLU A 294 -10.55 19.53 -4.30
C GLU A 294 -10.75 20.28 -5.62
N ARG A 295 -11.78 19.91 -6.39
CA ARG A 295 -12.10 20.55 -7.67
C ARG A 295 -12.43 22.03 -7.48
N ARG A 296 -13.26 22.35 -6.49
CA ARG A 296 -13.59 23.74 -6.12
C ARG A 296 -12.33 24.54 -5.76
N ALA A 297 -11.42 23.95 -4.99
CA ALA A 297 -10.15 24.58 -4.59
C ALA A 297 -9.22 24.81 -5.79
N ALA A 298 -9.20 23.91 -6.78
CA ALA A 298 -8.43 24.08 -8.01
C ALA A 298 -8.88 25.31 -8.83
N TYR A 299 -10.17 25.62 -8.83
CA TYR A 299 -10.71 26.85 -9.41
C TYR A 299 -10.65 28.07 -8.48
N ARG A 300 -10.11 27.91 -7.25
CA ARG A 300 -10.06 28.93 -6.19
C ARG A 300 -11.43 29.50 -5.83
N TRP A 301 -12.48 28.69 -5.90
CA TRP A 301 -13.84 29.11 -5.56
C TRP A 301 -14.15 28.90 -4.08
N SER A 302 -14.94 29.80 -3.51
CA SER A 302 -15.59 29.60 -2.22
C SER A 302 -16.79 28.64 -2.36
N GLN A 303 -17.25 28.07 -1.24
CA GLN A 303 -18.46 27.24 -1.22
C GLN A 303 -19.71 28.03 -1.70
N ALA A 304 -19.75 29.34 -1.46
CA ALA A 304 -20.82 30.19 -1.99
C ALA A 304 -20.76 30.29 -3.52
N GLN A 305 -19.57 30.45 -4.10
CA GLN A 305 -19.38 30.57 -5.54
C GLN A 305 -19.72 29.29 -6.29
N LEU A 306 -19.31 28.11 -5.78
CA LEU A 306 -19.73 26.85 -6.39
C LEU A 306 -21.21 26.57 -6.13
N GLY A 307 -21.71 26.89 -4.93
CA GLY A 307 -23.12 26.76 -4.56
C GLY A 307 -24.05 27.51 -5.51
N GLU A 308 -23.70 28.77 -5.85
CA GLU A 308 -24.45 29.58 -6.81
C GLU A 308 -24.50 28.94 -8.22
N ARG A 309 -23.37 28.39 -8.69
CA ARG A 309 -23.28 27.73 -10.01
C ARG A 309 -24.15 26.47 -10.11
N ILE A 310 -24.27 25.72 -9.01
CA ILE A 310 -25.01 24.45 -9.00
C ILE A 310 -26.40 24.56 -8.36
N GLY A 311 -26.80 25.77 -7.93
CA GLY A 311 -28.11 26.06 -7.35
C GLY A 311 -28.32 25.50 -5.93
N VAL A 312 -27.29 25.51 -5.09
CA VAL A 312 -27.36 25.09 -3.68
C VAL A 312 -26.77 26.13 -2.73
N SER A 313 -27.18 26.11 -1.46
CA SER A 313 -26.61 27.00 -0.45
C SER A 313 -25.17 26.61 -0.09
N ALA A 314 -24.34 27.59 0.28
CA ALA A 314 -22.98 27.35 0.76
C ALA A 314 -22.96 26.38 1.97
N SER A 315 -23.98 26.46 2.84
CA SER A 315 -24.12 25.57 4.00
C SER A 315 -24.39 24.12 3.58
N LEU A 316 -25.23 23.89 2.56
CA LEU A 316 -25.45 22.55 2.03
C LEU A 316 -24.17 22.01 1.39
N LEU A 317 -23.49 22.83 0.58
CA LEU A 317 -22.24 22.42 -0.07
C LEU A 317 -21.15 22.07 0.94
N SER A 318 -21.04 22.84 2.03
CA SER A 318 -20.11 22.53 3.12
C SER A 318 -20.37 21.16 3.75
N LYS A 319 -21.64 20.83 4.03
CA LYS A 319 -22.04 19.50 4.54
C LYS A 319 -21.80 18.39 3.53
N VAL A 320 -21.97 18.66 2.24
CA VAL A 320 -21.66 17.70 1.16
C VAL A 320 -20.15 17.44 1.10
N GLU A 321 -19.33 18.49 1.14
CA GLU A 321 -17.86 18.39 1.11
C GLU A 321 -17.31 17.66 2.34
N ALA A 322 -17.94 17.83 3.50
CA ALA A 322 -17.63 17.10 4.74
C ALA A 322 -18.15 15.65 4.74
N GLY A 323 -18.92 15.22 3.73
CA GLY A 323 -19.51 13.89 3.67
C GLY A 323 -20.73 13.68 4.59
N GLU A 324 -21.25 14.73 5.20
CA GLU A 324 -22.42 14.68 6.11
C GLU A 324 -23.76 14.64 5.36
N ARG A 325 -23.78 15.05 4.08
CA ARG A 325 -24.96 15.05 3.22
C ARG A 325 -24.64 14.64 1.79
N HIS A 326 -25.65 14.15 1.08
CA HIS A 326 -25.56 13.87 -0.35
C HIS A 326 -26.07 15.04 -1.18
N LEU A 327 -25.40 15.27 -2.31
CA LEU A 327 -25.91 16.15 -3.37
C LEU A 327 -26.97 15.39 -4.18
N ALA A 328 -28.12 16.02 -4.43
CA ALA A 328 -29.17 15.41 -5.23
C ALA A 328 -28.72 15.20 -6.69
N GLN A 329 -29.11 14.07 -7.31
CA GLN A 329 -28.68 13.71 -8.67
C GLN A 329 -29.07 14.75 -9.73
N GLU A 330 -30.19 15.45 -9.55
CA GLU A 330 -30.62 16.58 -10.39
C GLU A 330 -29.58 17.71 -10.50
N ARG A 331 -28.61 17.77 -9.57
CA ARG A 331 -27.54 18.77 -9.55
C ARG A 331 -26.25 18.28 -10.22
N PHE A 332 -26.18 17.01 -10.65
CA PHE A 332 -24.96 16.45 -11.23
C PHE A 332 -24.61 17.08 -12.56
N GLY A 333 -25.59 17.39 -13.41
CA GLY A 333 -25.37 18.13 -14.65
C GLY A 333 -24.78 19.52 -14.40
N ALA A 334 -25.38 20.28 -13.48
CA ALA A 334 -24.88 21.62 -13.12
C ALA A 334 -23.47 21.57 -12.49
N LEU A 335 -23.20 20.56 -11.66
CA LEU A 335 -21.87 20.33 -11.08
C LEU A 335 -20.84 19.95 -12.15
N ALA A 336 -21.22 19.11 -13.11
CA ALA A 336 -20.38 18.72 -14.23
C ALA A 336 -20.00 19.93 -15.09
N GLU A 337 -20.99 20.75 -15.46
CA GLU A 337 -20.78 21.99 -16.21
C GLU A 337 -19.88 22.97 -15.43
N ALA A 338 -20.17 23.19 -14.15
CA ALA A 338 -19.39 24.09 -13.32
C ALA A 338 -17.91 23.67 -13.18
N LEU A 339 -17.64 22.36 -13.13
CA LEU A 339 -16.29 21.83 -12.93
C LEU A 339 -15.58 21.45 -14.24
N GLY A 340 -16.19 21.67 -15.40
CA GLY A 340 -15.64 21.25 -16.69
C GLY A 340 -15.49 19.73 -16.83
N GLU A 341 -16.38 18.97 -16.21
CA GLU A 341 -16.40 17.50 -16.18
C GLU A 341 -17.58 16.94 -16.98
N SER A 342 -17.56 15.65 -17.29
CA SER A 342 -18.74 14.98 -17.84
C SER A 342 -19.70 14.56 -16.73
N GLU A 343 -21.01 14.64 -16.99
CA GLU A 343 -22.05 14.19 -16.04
C GLU A 343 -21.90 12.70 -15.67
N ALA A 344 -21.42 11.88 -16.63
CA ALA A 344 -21.08 10.49 -16.38
C ALA A 344 -19.96 10.34 -15.33
N ARG A 345 -18.92 11.18 -15.39
CA ARG A 345 -17.82 11.15 -14.42
C ARG A 345 -18.29 11.60 -13.02
N VAL A 346 -19.13 12.63 -12.94
CA VAL A 346 -19.74 13.09 -11.69
C VAL A 346 -20.60 11.99 -11.08
N SER A 347 -21.46 11.36 -11.88
CA SER A 347 -22.35 10.28 -11.44
C SER A 347 -21.56 9.09 -10.88
N LEU A 348 -20.54 8.63 -11.59
CA LEU A 348 -19.69 7.52 -11.14
C LEU A 348 -18.94 7.86 -9.84
N ARG A 349 -18.46 9.10 -9.70
CA ARG A 349 -17.82 9.59 -8.46
C ARG A 349 -18.80 9.65 -7.28
N ALA A 350 -20.08 9.88 -7.55
CA ALA A 350 -21.15 9.82 -6.56
C ALA A 350 -21.68 8.40 -6.29
N GLY A 351 -21.10 7.37 -6.91
CA GLY A 351 -21.56 5.97 -6.79
C GLY A 351 -22.85 5.67 -7.55
N VAL A 352 -23.22 6.50 -8.52
CA VAL A 352 -24.44 6.36 -9.34
C VAL A 352 -24.05 5.93 -10.74
N VAL A 353 -24.60 4.81 -11.22
CA VAL A 353 -24.43 4.38 -12.61
C VAL A 353 -25.39 5.18 -13.50
N PRO A 354 -24.90 5.97 -14.48
CA PRO A 354 -25.77 6.71 -15.39
C PRO A 354 -26.71 5.77 -16.16
N ALA A 355 -27.98 6.16 -16.34
CA ALA A 355 -28.96 5.34 -17.05
C ALA A 355 -28.51 4.94 -18.47
N ALA A 356 -27.82 5.83 -19.18
CA ALA A 356 -27.25 5.55 -20.49
C ALA A 356 -26.10 4.51 -20.43
N ALA A 357 -25.28 4.55 -19.38
CA ALA A 357 -24.24 3.55 -19.16
C ALA A 357 -24.86 2.19 -18.80
N LEU A 358 -25.86 2.19 -17.91
CA LEU A 358 -26.61 0.99 -17.55
C LEU A 358 -27.30 0.36 -18.77
N ALA A 359 -27.94 1.16 -19.63
CA ALA A 359 -28.58 0.68 -20.85
C ALA A 359 -27.56 0.07 -21.83
N ARG A 360 -26.36 0.64 -21.95
CA ARG A 360 -25.28 0.07 -22.77
C ARG A 360 -24.76 -1.24 -22.20
N ILE A 361 -24.59 -1.32 -20.88
CA ILE A 361 -24.20 -2.56 -20.18
C ILE A 361 -25.27 -3.63 -20.37
N GLN A 362 -26.55 -3.27 -20.29
CA GLN A 362 -27.67 -4.20 -20.50
C GLN A 362 -27.80 -4.65 -21.96
N ALA A 363 -27.42 -3.80 -22.91
CA ALA A 363 -27.47 -4.13 -24.34
C ALA A 363 -26.33 -5.04 -24.80
N ASP A 364 -25.16 -4.97 -24.14
CA ASP A 364 -24.03 -5.87 -24.39
C ASP A 364 -23.31 -6.26 -23.07
N PRO A 365 -23.92 -7.14 -22.26
CA PRO A 365 -23.34 -7.55 -20.99
C PRO A 365 -22.00 -8.28 -21.17
N GLU A 366 -21.87 -9.10 -22.23
CA GLU A 366 -20.63 -9.82 -22.51
C GLU A 366 -19.50 -8.91 -22.97
N GLY A 367 -19.79 -7.90 -23.80
CA GLY A 367 -18.80 -6.90 -24.20
C GLY A 367 -18.32 -6.06 -23.02
N PHE A 368 -19.23 -5.71 -22.11
CA PHE A 368 -18.84 -5.06 -20.86
C PHE A 368 -17.96 -5.97 -20.00
N LEU A 369 -18.29 -7.26 -19.84
CA LEU A 369 -17.47 -8.21 -19.08
C LEU A 369 -16.08 -8.42 -19.71
N ARG A 370 -16.00 -8.47 -21.05
CA ARG A 370 -14.72 -8.52 -21.76
C ARG A 370 -13.86 -7.27 -21.53
N TRP A 371 -14.47 -6.09 -21.52
CA TRP A 371 -13.79 -4.82 -21.23
C TRP A 371 -13.40 -4.68 -19.75
N ALA A 372 -14.24 -5.14 -18.82
CA ALA A 372 -13.98 -5.06 -17.39
C ALA A 372 -12.93 -6.06 -16.90
N GLY A 373 -12.68 -7.13 -17.66
CA GLY A 373 -11.65 -8.15 -17.41
C GLY A 373 -10.31 -7.90 -18.11
N SER A 374 -10.15 -6.78 -18.82
CA SER A 374 -8.93 -6.34 -19.52
C SER A 374 -8.39 -5.04 -18.92
#